data_AF-A0A7M3X3S6-F1
#
_entry.id   AF-A0A7M3X3S6-F1
#
_cell.length_a   1.000
_cell.length_b   1.000
_cell.length_c   1.000
_cell.angle_alpha   90.00
_cell.angle_beta   90.00
_cell.angle_gamma   90.00
#
_symmetry.space_group_name_H-M   'P 1'
#
loop_
_entity.id
_entity.type
_entity.pdbx_description
1 polymer ?
#
loop_
_entity_poly.entity_id
_entity_poly.type
_entity_poly.pdbx_seq_one_letter_code
_entity_poly.pdbx_strand_id
1 'polypeptide(L)'
;MTRDWSIRKRRPVRRKNIAPLLKKLEDALEIDLSVDGAFLEMAEYGPWQMVLVDKVPIGVEVKNEEGERFAFLTLRGFLQHMDAKKWVEVDHGAIPFL
;
A
#
# COMPACT_ATOMS: atom_id res chain seq x y z
N MET A 1 -4.84 7.90 21.79
CA MET A 1 -4.91 6.45 22.08
C MET A 1 -4.45 5.71 20.85
N THR A 2 -3.26 5.12 20.90
CA THR A 2 -2.78 4.21 19.86
C THR A 2 -3.72 3.02 19.86
N ARG A 3 -4.47 2.83 18.77
CA ARG A 3 -5.26 1.61 18.60
C ARG A 3 -4.25 0.50 18.30
N ASP A 4 -4.17 -0.51 19.15
CA ASP A 4 -3.38 -1.72 18.88
C ASP A 4 -4.04 -2.51 17.75
N TRP A 5 -3.72 -2.12 16.53
CA TRP A 5 -4.12 -2.84 15.34
C TRP A 5 -3.14 -3.99 15.11
N SER A 6 -3.69 -5.15 14.80
CA SER A 6 -2.95 -6.34 14.43
C SER A 6 -3.31 -6.75 13.01
N ILE A 7 -2.37 -7.42 12.34
CA ILE A 7 -2.62 -8.02 11.03
C ILE A 7 -3.64 -9.15 11.21
N ARG A 8 -4.72 -9.10 10.43
CA ARG A 8 -5.80 -10.10 10.44
C ARG A 8 -6.05 -10.63 9.03
N LYS A 9 -6.67 -11.81 8.95
CA LYS A 9 -7.09 -12.46 7.70
C LYS A 9 -6.01 -12.52 6.61
N ARG A 10 -4.73 -12.61 7.01
CA ARG A 10 -3.59 -12.76 6.11
C ARG A 10 -3.75 -14.07 5.33
N ARG A 11 -3.78 -13.99 4.00
CA ARG A 11 -3.96 -15.15 3.14
C ARG A 11 -3.24 -14.97 1.80
N PRO A 12 -2.72 -16.04 1.20
CA PRO A 12 -2.23 -15.99 -0.16
C PRO A 12 -3.37 -15.66 -1.12
N VAL A 13 -3.06 -14.92 -2.18
CA VAL A 13 -4.02 -14.53 -3.22
C VAL A 13 -3.42 -14.74 -4.60
N ARG A 14 -4.29 -15.00 -5.58
CA ARG A 14 -3.88 -15.04 -6.99
C ARG A 14 -3.83 -13.62 -7.53
N ARG A 15 -2.86 -13.32 -8.41
CA ARG A 15 -2.72 -12.01 -9.08
C ARG A 15 -4.05 -11.48 -9.62
N LYS A 16 -4.84 -12.32 -10.31
CA LYS A 16 -6.15 -11.94 -10.86
C LYS A 16 -7.14 -11.34 -9.84
N ASN A 17 -7.03 -11.72 -8.56
CA ASN A 17 -7.92 -11.23 -7.51
C ASN A 17 -7.51 -9.83 -6.99
N ILE A 18 -6.23 -9.47 -7.14
CA ILE A 18 -5.70 -8.18 -6.68
C ILE A 18 -5.29 -7.24 -7.83
N ALA A 19 -5.40 -7.70 -9.08
CA ALA A 19 -5.08 -6.92 -10.27
C ALA A 19 -5.75 -5.53 -10.29
N PRO A 20 -7.02 -5.35 -9.86
CA PRO A 20 -7.61 -4.01 -9.80
C PRO A 20 -6.90 -3.07 -8.81
N LEU A 21 -6.42 -3.59 -7.68
CA LEU A 21 -5.70 -2.80 -6.67
C LEU A 21 -4.27 -2.49 -7.14
N LEU A 22 -3.59 -3.47 -7.72
CA LEU A 22 -2.25 -3.28 -8.30
C LEU A 22 -2.29 -2.22 -9.39
N LYS A 23 -3.23 -2.32 -10.34
CA LYS A 23 -3.41 -1.33 -11.40
C LYS A 23 -3.69 0.06 -10.83
N LYS A 24 -4.56 0.17 -9.81
CA LYS A 24 -4.80 1.46 -9.13
C LYS A 24 -3.55 2.03 -8.48
N LEU A 25 -2.70 1.20 -7.89
CA LEU A 25 -1.42 1.64 -7.33
C LEU A 25 -0.50 2.15 -8.45
N GLU A 26 -0.31 1.37 -9.50
CA GLU A 26 0.52 1.72 -10.67
C GLU A 26 0.04 3.04 -11.30
N ASP A 27 -1.27 3.16 -11.59
CA ASP A 27 -1.87 4.37 -12.17
C ASP A 27 -1.75 5.57 -11.22
N ALA A 28 -1.95 5.38 -9.91
CA ALA A 28 -1.93 6.47 -8.94
C ALA A 28 -0.52 6.96 -8.60
N LEU A 29 0.49 6.13 -8.80
CA LEU A 29 1.87 6.39 -8.39
C LEU A 29 2.81 6.57 -9.58
N GLU A 30 2.35 6.23 -10.79
CA GLU A 30 3.14 6.18 -12.02
C GLU A 30 4.39 5.28 -11.90
N ILE A 31 4.22 4.09 -11.32
CA ILE A 31 5.29 3.09 -11.15
C ILE A 31 4.87 1.73 -11.71
N ASP A 32 5.85 0.89 -12.05
CA ASP A 32 5.66 -0.54 -12.28
C ASP A 32 5.97 -1.31 -10.99
N LEU A 33 4.96 -1.99 -10.42
CA LEU A 33 5.15 -2.80 -9.22
C LEU A 33 5.86 -4.14 -9.50
N SER A 34 6.01 -4.53 -10.77
CA SER A 34 6.75 -5.71 -11.24
C SER A 34 6.47 -7.00 -10.45
N VAL A 35 5.21 -7.28 -10.14
CA VAL A 35 4.81 -8.41 -9.27
C VAL A 35 4.71 -9.75 -10.02
N ASP A 36 5.42 -9.92 -11.13
CA ASP A 36 5.43 -11.15 -11.92
C ASP A 36 6.23 -12.25 -11.20
N GLY A 37 5.61 -13.42 -11.03
CA GLY A 37 6.23 -14.55 -10.32
C GLY A 37 6.30 -14.40 -8.79
N ALA A 38 5.93 -13.24 -8.24
CA ALA A 38 6.03 -12.98 -6.81
C ALA A 38 4.92 -13.66 -5.99
N PHE A 39 5.20 -13.96 -4.71
CA PHE A 39 4.21 -14.50 -3.79
C PHE A 39 3.33 -13.37 -3.24
N LEU A 40 2.04 -13.42 -3.58
CA LEU A 40 1.08 -12.37 -3.25
C LEU A 40 0.20 -12.78 -2.06
N GLU A 41 0.03 -11.85 -1.12
CA GLU A 41 -0.86 -12.01 0.03
C GLU A 41 -1.73 -10.77 0.22
N MET A 42 -2.92 -10.98 0.79
CA MET A 42 -3.75 -9.90 1.32
C MET A 42 -3.91 -10.05 2.82
N ALA A 43 -4.01 -8.93 3.53
CA ALA A 43 -4.34 -8.89 4.94
C ALA A 43 -5.17 -7.65 5.30
N GLU A 44 -5.72 -7.62 6.50
CA GLU A 44 -6.41 -6.48 7.07
C GLU A 44 -5.56 -5.88 8.20
N TYR A 45 -5.46 -4.55 8.26
CA TYR A 45 -4.84 -3.83 9.36
C TYR A 45 -5.71 -2.64 9.75
N GLY A 46 -6.42 -2.78 10.87
CA GLY A 46 -7.45 -1.83 11.25
C GLY A 46 -8.53 -1.71 10.14
N PRO A 47 -8.81 -0.50 9.62
CA PRO A 47 -9.78 -0.30 8.53
C PRO A 47 -9.20 -0.54 7.13
N TRP A 48 -7.90 -0.81 7.00
CA TRP A 48 -7.21 -0.88 5.70
C TRP A 48 -7.04 -2.31 5.20
N GLN A 49 -7.13 -2.47 3.88
CA GLN A 49 -6.70 -3.69 3.21
C GLN A 49 -5.24 -3.53 2.80
N MET A 50 -4.41 -4.54 3.04
CA MET A 50 -3.00 -4.54 2.71
C MET A 50 -2.70 -5.56 1.61
N VAL A 51 -1.74 -5.23 0.76
CA VAL A 51 -1.10 -6.17 -0.16
C VAL A 51 0.33 -6.40 0.29
N LEU A 52 0.72 -7.66 0.36
CA LEU A 52 2.09 -8.07 0.60
C LEU A 52 2.63 -8.78 -0.65
N VAL A 53 3.86 -8.46 -1.00
CA VAL A 53 4.65 -9.12 -2.05
C VAL A 53 5.86 -9.74 -1.37
N ASP A 54 6.05 -11.04 -1.51
CA ASP A 54 7.14 -11.81 -0.87
C ASP A 54 7.26 -11.51 0.63
N LYS A 55 6.10 -11.48 1.31
CA LYS A 55 5.92 -11.19 2.75
C LYS A 55 6.23 -9.75 3.17
N VAL A 56 6.53 -8.86 2.23
CA VAL A 56 6.74 -7.42 2.47
C VAL A 56 5.43 -6.68 2.21
N PRO A 57 4.88 -5.91 3.17
CA PRO A 57 3.72 -5.08 2.92
C PRO A 57 4.09 -3.91 2.01
N ILE A 58 3.62 -3.92 0.77
CA ILE A 58 4.00 -2.91 -0.25
C ILE A 58 2.97 -1.80 -0.38
N GLY A 59 1.69 -2.09 -0.18
CA GLY A 59 0.63 -1.12 -0.41
C GLY A 59 -0.62 -1.38 0.42
N VAL A 60 -1.44 -0.34 0.52
CA VAL A 60 -2.71 -0.34 1.24
C VAL A 60 -3.82 0.25 0.37
N GLU A 61 -5.02 -0.32 0.46
CA GLU A 61 -6.26 0.30 0.01
C GLU A 61 -6.91 1.00 1.21
N VAL A 62 -7.17 2.29 1.07
CA VAL A 62 -7.95 3.10 2.01
C VAL A 62 -9.24 3.57 1.35
N LYS A 63 -10.27 3.79 2.15
CA LYS A 63 -11.56 4.30 1.70
C LYS A 63 -11.86 5.62 2.37
N ASN A 64 -12.32 6.61 1.60
CA ASN A 64 -12.88 7.83 2.18
C ASN A 64 -14.30 7.58 2.72
N GLU A 65 -14.92 8.62 3.28
CA GLU A 65 -16.27 8.57 3.85
C GLU A 65 -17.35 8.23 2.80
N GLU A 66 -17.11 8.59 1.53
CA GLU A 66 -17.98 8.27 0.39
C GLU A 66 -17.77 6.84 -0.15
N GLY A 67 -16.82 6.08 0.42
CA GLY A 67 -16.49 4.73 0.00
C GLY A 67 -15.58 4.65 -1.24
N GLU A 68 -15.09 5.79 -1.73
CA GLU A 68 -14.10 5.86 -2.79
C GLU A 68 -12.78 5.25 -2.32
N ARG A 69 -12.18 4.42 -3.18
CA ARG A 69 -10.99 3.64 -2.86
C ARG A 69 -9.75 4.30 -3.43
N PHE A 70 -8.82 4.62 -2.54
CA PHE A 70 -7.50 5.12 -2.84
C PHE A 70 -6.45 4.06 -2.49
N ALA A 71 -5.34 4.07 -3.21
CA ALA A 71 -4.24 3.17 -2.97
C ALA A 71 -2.96 3.96 -2.69
N PHE A 72 -2.21 3.53 -1.68
CA PHE A 72 -0.97 4.16 -1.25
C PHE A 72 0.10 3.09 -1.03
N LEU A 73 1.38 3.45 -1.22
CA LEU A 73 2.48 2.61 -0.77
C LEU A 73 2.60 2.68 0.75
N THR A 74 3.07 1.60 1.35
CA THR A 74 3.68 1.69 2.67
C THR A 74 5.06 2.36 2.53
N LEU A 75 5.69 2.74 3.64
CA LEU A 75 7.09 3.18 3.61
C LEU A 75 8.03 2.11 3.01
N ARG A 76 7.75 0.82 3.24
CA ARG A 76 8.54 -0.27 2.64
C ARG A 76 8.34 -0.37 1.13
N GLY A 77 7.11 -0.18 0.66
CA GLY A 77 6.82 -0.12 -0.78
C GLY A 77 7.46 1.11 -1.43
N PHE A 78 7.40 2.27 -0.78
CA PHE A 78 8.01 3.50 -1.28
C PHE A 78 9.54 3.38 -1.41
N LEU A 79 10.22 2.77 -0.43
CA LEU A 79 11.67 2.54 -0.52
C LEU A 79 12.08 1.60 -1.66
N GLN A 80 11.15 0.82 -2.22
CA GLN A 80 11.37 -0.01 -3.42
C GLN A 80 11.07 0.75 -4.71
N HIS A 81 10.33 1.87 -4.63
CA HIS A 81 9.85 2.69 -5.75
C HIS A 81 9.98 4.18 -5.40
N MET A 82 11.22 4.63 -5.19
CA MET A 82 11.54 6.01 -4.79
C MET A 82 11.18 7.05 -5.87
N ASP A 83 10.85 6.59 -7.07
CA ASP A 83 10.39 7.36 -8.23
C ASP A 83 8.87 7.59 -8.26
N ALA A 84 8.11 7.05 -7.30
CA ALA A 84 6.65 7.21 -7.24
C ALA A 84 6.23 8.69 -7.15
N LYS A 85 5.25 9.14 -7.92
CA LYS A 85 4.88 10.56 -8.07
C LYS A 85 4.01 11.19 -6.98
N LYS A 86 3.77 10.50 -5.85
CA LYS A 86 2.95 10.98 -4.73
C LYS A 86 3.77 11.23 -3.46
N TRP A 87 4.72 12.16 -3.55
CA TRP A 87 5.40 12.72 -2.40
C TRP A 87 5.46 14.24 -2.51
N VAL A 88 5.78 14.89 -1.40
CA VAL A 88 6.00 16.33 -1.33
C VAL A 88 7.28 16.57 -0.54
N GLU A 89 8.10 17.50 -1.01
CA GLU A 89 9.24 17.99 -0.23
C GLU A 89 8.71 18.86 0.90
N VAL A 90 9.14 18.58 2.12
CA VAL A 90 8.78 19.36 3.29
C VAL A 90 10.01 20.06 3.85
N ASP A 91 9.81 21.20 4.50
CA ASP A 91 10.89 21.87 5.20
C ASP A 91 11.34 21.07 6.43
N HIS A 92 12.57 21.31 6.89
CA HIS A 92 13.14 20.60 8.04
C HIS A 92 12.33 20.79 9.33
N GLY A 93 11.66 21.94 9.49
CA GLY A 93 10.82 22.24 10.64
C GLY A 93 9.53 21.41 10.69
N ALA A 94 9.07 20.87 9.56
CA ALA A 94 7.91 20.00 9.49
C ALA A 94 8.19 18.55 9.90
N ILE A 95 9.42 18.06 9.74
CA ILE A 95 9.81 16.65 9.98
C ILE A 95 9.38 16.12 11.36
N PRO A 96 9.54 16.85 12.48
CA PRO A 96 9.15 16.35 13.80
C PRO A 96 7.64 16.14 14.00
N PHE A 97 6.82 16.65 13.09
CA PHE A 97 5.35 16.64 13.19
C PHE A 97 4.68 15.67 12.21
N LEU A 98 5.46 14.98 11.37
CA LEU A 98 5.00 13.93 10.44
C LEU A 98 5.11 12.54 11.08
#